data_AF-A0A976G065-F1
#
_entry.id   AF-A0A976G065-F1
#
_cell.length_a   1.000
_cell.length_b   1.000
_cell.length_c   1.000
_cell.angle_alpha   90.00
_cell.angle_beta   90.00
_cell.angle_gamma   90.00
#
_symmetry.space_group_name_H-M   'P 1'
#
loop_
_entity.id
_entity.type
_entity.pdbx_description
1 polymer ?
#
loop_
_entity_poly.entity_id
_entity_poly.type
_entity_poly.pdbx_seq_one_letter_code
_entity_poly.pdbx_strand_id
1 'polypeptide(L)'
;MSDIVTVNEPTMIGLSEKSHLLLKRLKEDGHFSEMADAYRFGVALALAYGVVPEEVSGARTTVFSVATIDPAREIATAVRTILGDDGSSVYRKIERLAEWGVRELARRADDGEIDFAGLLREADRLVGGTNG
;
A
#
# COMPACT_ATOMS: atom_id res chain seq x y z
N MET A 1 -23.74 19.46 -19.83
CA MET A 1 -23.75 19.21 -18.37
C MET A 1 -23.22 17.80 -18.23
N SER A 2 -21.93 17.63 -17.94
CA SER A 2 -21.35 16.30 -17.77
C SER A 2 -21.66 15.82 -16.36
N ASP A 3 -22.30 14.66 -16.25
CA ASP A 3 -22.57 14.02 -14.97
C ASP A 3 -21.25 13.76 -14.25
N ILE A 4 -21.07 14.38 -13.09
CA ILE A 4 -19.97 14.05 -12.18
C ILE A 4 -20.35 12.70 -11.60
N VAL A 5 -19.81 11.62 -12.16
CA VAL A 5 -19.92 10.29 -11.55
C VAL A 5 -19.09 10.33 -10.27
N THR A 6 -19.77 10.51 -9.13
CA THR A 6 -19.12 10.41 -7.82
C THR A 6 -18.73 8.95 -7.60
N VAL A 7 -17.43 8.68 -7.64
CA VAL A 7 -16.89 7.35 -7.34
C VAL A 7 -17.25 6.98 -5.91
N ASN A 8 -17.93 5.84 -5.74
CA ASN A 8 -18.25 5.34 -4.41
C ASN A 8 -17.01 4.67 -3.80
N GLU A 9 -16.44 5.31 -2.78
CA GLU A 9 -15.27 4.80 -2.08
C GLU A 9 -15.67 3.71 -1.06
N PRO A 10 -14.95 2.59 -0.99
CA PRO A 10 -15.23 1.57 0.01
C PRO A 10 -14.91 2.09 1.42
N THR A 11 -15.70 1.67 2.41
CA THR A 11 -15.43 1.95 3.84
C THR A 11 -14.52 0.91 4.49
N MET A 12 -14.38 -0.25 3.84
CA MET A 12 -13.52 -1.36 4.25
C MET A 12 -12.56 -1.70 3.12
N ILE A 13 -11.30 -1.88 3.47
CA ILE A 13 -10.22 -2.23 2.55
C ILE A 13 -9.52 -3.51 3.00
N GLY A 14 -8.94 -4.19 2.03
CA GLY A 14 -8.37 -5.51 2.22
C GLY A 14 -7.20 -5.81 1.32
N LEU A 15 -6.82 -7.08 1.35
CA LEU A 15 -5.77 -7.69 0.54
C LEU A 15 -6.31 -9.01 -0.04
N SER A 16 -5.57 -9.61 -0.97
CA SER A 16 -5.76 -11.02 -1.26
C SER A 16 -5.52 -11.87 0.01
N GLU A 17 -6.10 -13.06 0.07
CA GLU A 17 -5.89 -14.00 1.18
C GLU A 17 -4.39 -14.28 1.40
N LYS A 18 -3.63 -14.49 0.31
CA LYS A 18 -2.18 -14.70 0.36
C LYS A 18 -1.47 -13.53 1.04
N SER A 19 -1.74 -12.30 0.61
CA SER A 19 -1.09 -11.12 1.18
C SER A 19 -1.58 -10.81 2.59
N HIS A 20 -2.82 -11.16 2.94
CA HIS A 20 -3.29 -11.09 4.31
C HIS A 20 -2.49 -12.02 5.25
N LEU A 21 -2.18 -13.24 4.82
CA LEU A 21 -1.32 -14.16 5.57
C LEU A 21 0.10 -13.61 5.73
N LEU A 22 0.68 -13.03 4.68
CA LEU A 22 1.98 -12.36 4.75
C LEU A 22 1.97 -11.18 5.72
N LEU A 23 0.91 -10.37 5.70
CA LEU A 23 0.74 -9.24 6.61
C LEU A 23 0.67 -9.69 8.07
N LYS A 24 -0.05 -10.79 8.33
CA LYS A 24 -0.15 -11.39 9.65
C LYS A 24 1.21 -11.87 10.14
N ARG A 25 1.95 -12.59 9.28
CA ARG A 25 3.32 -13.05 9.57
C ARG A 25 4.27 -11.89 9.90
N LEU A 26 4.24 -10.80 9.13
CA LEU A 26 5.08 -9.61 9.41
C LEU A 26 4.86 -9.03 10.83
N LYS A 27 3.64 -9.13 11.37
CA LYS A 27 3.35 -8.77 12.76
C LYS A 27 3.84 -9.85 13.74
N GLU A 28 3.51 -11.11 13.48
CA GLU A 28 3.82 -12.23 14.38
C GLU A 28 5.33 -12.44 14.54
N ASP A 29 6.11 -12.20 13.48
CA ASP A 29 7.57 -12.27 13.48
C ASP A 29 8.22 -11.01 14.12
N GLY A 30 7.42 -10.01 14.51
CA GLY A 30 7.89 -8.83 15.25
C GLY A 30 8.46 -7.69 14.40
N HIS A 31 8.45 -7.81 13.06
CA HIS A 31 8.92 -6.73 12.18
C HIS A 31 8.03 -5.48 12.24
N PHE A 32 6.75 -5.65 12.57
CA PHE A 32 5.83 -4.55 12.83
C PHE A 32 5.00 -4.84 14.08
N SER A 33 4.75 -3.80 14.88
CA SER A 33 3.89 -3.91 16.07
C SER A 33 2.44 -4.24 15.72
N GLU A 34 1.93 -3.67 14.61
CA GLU A 34 0.56 -3.86 14.15
C GLU A 34 0.48 -4.10 12.64
N MET A 35 -0.49 -4.93 12.22
CA MET A 35 -0.74 -5.19 10.80
C MET A 35 -1.12 -3.92 10.04
N ALA A 36 -1.80 -2.97 10.70
CA ALA A 36 -2.14 -1.68 10.10
C ALA A 36 -0.90 -0.85 9.77
N ASP A 37 0.15 -0.93 10.60
CA ASP A 37 1.41 -0.20 10.35
C ASP A 37 2.17 -0.80 9.18
N ALA A 38 2.26 -2.14 9.13
CA ALA A 38 2.82 -2.84 7.97
C ALA A 38 2.05 -2.54 6.68
N TYR A 39 0.71 -2.44 6.74
CA TYR A 39 -0.11 -2.08 5.61
C TYR A 39 0.19 -0.66 5.12
N ARG A 40 0.18 0.34 6.01
CA ARG A 40 0.51 1.73 5.67
C ARG A 40 1.93 1.86 5.12
N PHE A 41 2.89 1.17 5.72
CA PHE A 41 4.26 1.14 5.23
C PHE A 41 4.34 0.53 3.84
N GLY A 42 3.64 -0.58 3.58
CA GLY A 42 3.57 -1.19 2.25
C GLY A 42 3.05 -0.23 1.18
N VAL A 43 2.02 0.57 1.48
CA VAL A 43 1.52 1.60 0.56
C VAL A 43 2.58 2.67 0.28
N ALA A 44 3.21 3.20 1.34
CA ALA A 44 4.25 4.23 1.21
C ALA A 44 5.46 3.70 0.42
N LEU A 45 5.85 2.45 0.66
CA LEU A 45 6.94 1.78 -0.04
C LEU A 45 6.63 1.63 -1.53
N ALA A 46 5.44 1.15 -1.88
CA ALA A 46 5.02 0.99 -3.27
C ALA A 46 5.02 2.35 -4.01
N LEU A 47 4.53 3.41 -3.36
CA LEU A 47 4.58 4.77 -3.91
C LEU A 47 6.02 5.24 -4.14
N ALA A 48 6.91 5.03 -3.17
CA ALA A 48 8.30 5.46 -3.27
C ALA A 48 9.08 4.69 -4.35
N TYR A 49 8.68 3.46 -4.66
CA TYR A 49 9.26 2.65 -5.73
C TYR A 49 8.63 2.93 -7.11
N GLY A 50 7.66 3.86 -7.21
CA GLY A 50 6.98 4.18 -8.46
C GLY A 50 6.16 3.03 -9.03
N VAL A 51 5.69 2.11 -8.17
CA VAL A 51 4.93 0.93 -8.60
C VAL A 51 3.61 1.38 -9.21
N VAL A 52 3.31 0.87 -10.41
CA VAL A 52 1.99 1.00 -11.02
C VAL A 52 1.15 -0.21 -10.59
N PRO A 53 0.12 -0.03 -9.75
CA PRO A 53 -0.59 -1.14 -9.15
C PRO A 53 -1.45 -1.94 -10.15
N GLU A 54 -1.09 -3.20 -10.37
CA GLU A 54 -1.92 -4.17 -11.09
C GLU A 54 -3.25 -4.44 -10.36
N GLU A 55 -4.23 -4.99 -11.08
CA GLU A 55 -5.45 -5.45 -10.45
C GLU A 55 -5.19 -6.59 -9.45
N VAL A 56 -5.69 -6.44 -8.22
CA VAL A 56 -5.71 -7.57 -7.28
C VAL A 56 -6.65 -8.62 -7.84
N SER A 57 -6.07 -9.72 -8.35
CA SER A 57 -6.79 -10.88 -8.84
C SER A 57 -7.34 -11.70 -7.66
N GLY A 58 -8.63 -12.06 -7.71
CA GLY A 58 -9.25 -12.98 -6.76
C GLY A 58 -10.07 -12.33 -5.64
N ALA A 59 -10.54 -13.17 -4.71
CA ALA A 59 -11.33 -12.74 -3.56
C ALA A 59 -10.48 -11.91 -2.59
N ARG A 60 -11.05 -10.79 -2.12
CA ARG A 60 -10.41 -9.92 -1.13
C ARG A 60 -10.88 -10.31 0.27
N THR A 61 -9.93 -10.47 1.18
CA THR A 61 -10.24 -10.47 2.61
C THR A 61 -10.27 -9.02 3.05
N THR A 62 -11.44 -8.49 3.41
CA THR A 62 -11.55 -7.16 4.04
C THR A 62 -10.92 -7.22 5.42
N VAL A 63 -9.92 -6.37 5.68
CA VAL A 63 -9.10 -6.45 6.90
C VAL A 63 -9.28 -5.22 7.77
N PHE A 64 -9.43 -4.03 7.17
CA PHE A 64 -9.41 -2.78 7.91
C PHE A 64 -10.53 -1.85 7.48
N SER A 65 -11.02 -1.04 8.43
CA SER A 65 -11.79 0.14 8.07
C SER A 65 -10.86 1.21 7.49
N VAL A 66 -11.36 2.01 6.54
CA VAL A 66 -10.63 3.17 6.02
C VAL A 66 -10.28 4.14 7.15
N ALA A 67 -11.18 4.34 8.12
CA ALA A 67 -10.93 5.19 9.28
C ALA A 67 -9.76 4.69 10.15
N THR A 68 -9.47 3.37 10.13
CA THR A 68 -8.28 2.82 10.79
C THR A 68 -7.02 3.14 10.00
N ILE A 69 -7.01 2.94 8.68
CA ILE A 69 -5.80 3.08 7.87
C ILE A 69 -5.47 4.55 7.57
N ASP A 70 -6.46 5.36 7.25
CA ASP A 70 -6.30 6.72 6.75
C ASP A 70 -7.33 7.70 7.39
N PRO A 71 -7.30 7.89 8.72
CA PRO A 71 -8.29 8.69 9.44
C PRO A 71 -8.36 10.15 8.95
N ALA A 72 -7.22 10.70 8.55
CA ALA A 72 -7.08 12.09 8.09
C ALA A 72 -7.10 12.23 6.55
N ARG A 73 -7.27 11.13 5.81
CA ARG A 73 -7.23 11.09 4.34
C ARG A 73 -5.88 11.51 3.72
N GLU A 74 -4.80 11.42 4.48
CA GLU A 74 -3.45 11.79 4.04
C GLU A 74 -2.91 10.80 3.01
N ILE A 75 -3.16 9.49 3.20
CA ILE A 75 -2.73 8.46 2.25
C ILE A 75 -3.50 8.62 0.94
N ALA A 76 -4.82 8.79 1.00
CA ALA A 76 -5.64 9.06 -0.17
C ALA A 76 -5.20 10.32 -0.91
N THR A 77 -4.83 11.37 -0.18
CA THR A 77 -4.32 12.62 -0.77
C THR A 77 -2.99 12.37 -1.48
N ALA A 78 -2.02 11.72 -0.82
CA ALA A 78 -0.73 11.39 -1.41
C ALA A 78 -0.87 10.54 -2.68
N VAL A 79 -1.70 9.49 -2.65
CA VAL A 79 -1.95 8.62 -3.82
C VAL A 79 -2.53 9.40 -5.00
N ARG A 80 -3.51 10.29 -4.76
CA ARG A 80 -4.10 11.13 -5.83
C ARG A 80 -3.10 12.11 -6.39
N THR A 81 -2.29 12.74 -5.54
CA THR A 81 -1.28 13.71 -5.97
C THR A 81 -0.18 13.06 -6.79
N ILE A 82 0.29 11.88 -6.39
CA ILE A 82 1.42 11.20 -7.03
C ILE A 82 0.99 10.44 -8.28
N LEU A 83 -0.08 9.66 -8.21
CA LEU A 83 -0.51 8.79 -9.33
C LEU A 83 -1.55 9.46 -10.25
N GLY A 84 -2.04 10.63 -9.88
CA GLY A 84 -3.13 11.31 -10.58
C GLY A 84 -4.51 10.76 -10.24
N ASP A 85 -5.51 11.61 -10.47
CA ASP A 85 -6.92 11.26 -10.38
C ASP A 85 -7.46 10.89 -11.77
N ASP A 86 -7.78 9.62 -11.95
CA ASP A 86 -8.35 9.05 -13.18
C ASP A 86 -9.85 8.74 -13.02
N GLY A 87 -10.48 9.22 -11.93
CA GLY A 87 -11.86 8.92 -11.63
C GLY A 87 -12.09 7.47 -11.18
N SER A 88 -11.06 6.72 -10.79
CA SER A 88 -11.19 5.45 -10.10
C SER A 88 -11.11 5.61 -8.57
N SER A 89 -11.52 4.58 -7.83
CA SER A 89 -11.51 4.61 -6.36
C SER A 89 -10.09 4.68 -5.83
N VAL A 90 -9.80 5.72 -5.04
CA VAL A 90 -8.47 5.90 -4.43
C VAL A 90 -8.17 4.77 -3.45
N TYR A 91 -9.17 4.29 -2.73
CA TYR A 91 -8.96 3.21 -1.78
C TYR A 91 -8.77 1.85 -2.46
N ARG A 92 -9.32 1.64 -3.67
CA ARG A 92 -8.94 0.49 -4.51
C ARG A 92 -7.50 0.59 -5.00
N LYS A 93 -7.00 1.80 -5.32
CA LYS A 93 -5.58 2.01 -5.63
C LYS A 93 -4.69 1.70 -4.41
N ILE A 94 -5.09 2.18 -3.23
CA ILE A 94 -4.41 1.89 -1.96
C ILE A 94 -4.33 0.38 -1.70
N GLU A 95 -5.41 -0.37 -1.90
CA GLU A 95 -5.39 -1.83 -1.76
C GLU A 95 -4.34 -2.49 -2.66
N ARG A 96 -4.22 -2.06 -3.91
CA ARG A 96 -3.26 -2.62 -4.86
C ARG A 96 -1.81 -2.23 -4.51
N LEU A 97 -1.58 -1.00 -4.04
CA LEU A 97 -0.28 -0.57 -3.54
C LEU A 97 0.13 -1.38 -2.31
N ALA A 98 -0.80 -1.56 -1.37
CA ALA A 98 -0.57 -2.38 -0.18
C ALA A 98 -0.32 -3.85 -0.55
N GLU A 99 -1.05 -4.40 -1.53
CA GLU A 99 -0.84 -5.75 -2.04
C GLU A 99 0.60 -5.97 -2.50
N TRP A 100 1.16 -5.03 -3.27
CA TRP A 100 2.55 -5.09 -3.69
C TRP A 100 3.51 -4.90 -2.51
N GLY A 101 3.29 -3.86 -1.70
CA GLY A 101 4.19 -3.50 -0.61
C GLY A 101 4.31 -4.58 0.46
N VAL A 102 3.21 -5.23 0.82
CA VAL A 102 3.22 -6.34 1.80
C VAL A 102 3.98 -7.54 1.25
N ARG A 103 3.84 -7.85 -0.05
CA ARG A 103 4.61 -8.93 -0.68
C ARG A 103 6.10 -8.61 -0.69
N GLU A 104 6.47 -7.37 -0.98
CA GLU A 104 7.88 -6.96 -0.98
C GLU A 104 8.47 -6.97 0.43
N LEU A 105 7.74 -6.48 1.44
CA LEU A 105 8.16 -6.55 2.84
C LEU A 105 8.37 -8.00 3.30
N ALA A 106 7.42 -8.89 2.98
CA ALA A 106 7.56 -10.30 3.33
C ALA A 106 8.75 -10.96 2.62
N ARG A 107 8.99 -10.63 1.34
CA ARG A 107 10.17 -11.10 0.61
C ARG A 107 11.48 -10.64 1.26
N ARG A 108 11.51 -9.41 1.80
CA ARG A 108 12.68 -8.87 2.53
C ARG A 108 12.87 -9.54 3.90
N ALA A 109 11.77 -9.94 4.54
CA ALA A 109 11.78 -10.67 5.81
C ALA A 109 12.18 -12.15 5.68
N ASP A 110 12.08 -12.76 4.49
CA ASP A 110 12.46 -14.16 4.29
C ASP A 110 13.95 -14.42 4.56
N ASP A 111 14.81 -13.39 4.47
CA ASP A 111 16.24 -13.46 4.76
C ASP A 111 16.59 -13.15 6.23
N GLY A 112 15.57 -12.97 7.11
CA GLY A 112 15.73 -12.61 8.51
C GLY A 112 15.18 -11.20 8.82
N GLU A 113 16.00 -10.33 9.39
CA GLU A 113 15.57 -8.97 9.71
C GLU A 113 15.48 -8.08 8.46
N ILE A 114 14.43 -7.25 8.42
CA ILE A 114 14.27 -6.26 7.35
C ILE A 114 15.29 -5.13 7.55
N ASP A 115 16.23 -4.96 6.61
CA ASP A 115 17.07 -3.76 6.55
C ASP A 115 16.27 -2.55 6.05
N PHE A 116 15.50 -1.93 6.96
CA PHE A 116 14.72 -0.72 6.68
C PHE A 116 15.59 0.44 6.22
N ALA A 117 16.83 0.56 6.72
CA ALA A 117 17.74 1.63 6.32
C ALA A 117 18.21 1.44 4.87
N GLY A 118 18.52 0.20 4.47
CA GLY A 118 18.80 -0.17 3.08
C GLY A 118 17.63 0.11 2.17
N LEU A 119 16.42 -0.31 2.58
CA LEU A 119 15.19 -0.15 1.83
C LEU A 119 14.82 1.33 1.61
N LEU A 120 14.94 2.19 2.63
CA LEU A 120 14.69 3.63 2.47
C LEU A 120 15.75 4.32 1.60
N ARG A 121 17.03 3.90 1.68
CA ARG A 121 18.08 4.41 0.77
C ARG A 121 17.88 3.99 -0.68
N GLU A 122 17.27 2.83 -0.91
CA GLU A 122 16.90 2.38 -2.25
C GLU A 122 15.74 3.23 -2.79
N ALA A 123 14.70 3.44 -1.98
CA ALA A 123 13.58 4.31 -2.31
C ALA A 123 14.04 5.75 -2.65
N ASP A 124 14.91 6.34 -1.84
CA ASP A 124 15.45 7.68 -2.05
C ASP A 124 16.22 7.80 -3.38
N ARG A 125 17.00 6.77 -3.75
CA ARG A 125 17.72 6.73 -5.04
C ARG A 125 16.77 6.66 -6.24
N LEU A 126 15.65 5.95 -6.12
CA LEU A 126 14.65 5.86 -7.19
C LEU A 126 13.97 7.22 -7.44
N VAL A 127 13.74 8.00 -6.38
CA VAL A 127 13.18 9.35 -6.49
C VAL A 127 14.24 10.36 -6.98
N GLY A 128 15.47 10.25 -6.49
CA GLY A 128 16.59 11.14 -6.83
C GLY A 128 17.19 10.94 -8.23
N GLY A 129 16.98 9.78 -8.85
CA GLY A 129 17.43 9.47 -10.21
C GLY A 129 16.64 10.14 -11.33
N THR A 130 15.55 10.84 -11.00
CA THR A 130 14.68 11.54 -11.97
C THR A 130 15.12 12.98 -12.28
N ASN A 131 16.26 13.43 -11.73
CA ASN A 131 16.90 14.70 -12.07
C ASN A 131 18.32 14.45 -12.61
N GLY A 132 18.40 14.01 -13.86
CA GLY A 132 19.63 13.86 -14.64
C GLY A 132 19.37 14.10 -16.10
#